data_AF-A0A1G2XMQ8-F1
#
_entry.id   AF-A0A1G2XMQ8-F1
#
_cell.length_a   1.000
_cell.length_b   1.000
_cell.length_c   1.000
_cell.angle_alpha   90.00
_cell.angle_beta   90.00
_cell.angle_gamma   90.00
#
_symmetry.space_group_name_H-M   'P 1'
#
loop_
_entity.id
_entity.type
_entity.pdbx_description
1 polymer ?
#
loop_
_entity_poly.entity_id
_entity_poly.type
_entity_poly.pdbx_seq_one_letter_code
_entity_poly.pdbx_strand_id
1 'polypeptide(L)'
;MPEENNPIEEIGLRMSSPHSPGEELPDDLIAIRNEFLALADDESRTKHLYAATGLALYAAQCFEVELQQIVLVVGKAKGKLASIKAFEEADADLSKKTLGRLLKEVHKVVKFDENGMTLLELALEKRNSLAHGFFQEYSLEFPIKSGKLLMLDDLLERIALFRKADWFAGIVTKMMLDQIGLTKEILDKAMARNRAEMEAKDRTRLCDGAHSGESNLG
;
A
#
# COMPACT_ATOMS: atom_id res chain seq x y z
N MET A 1 -45.02 1.06 -3.33
CA MET A 1 -43.70 1.65 -3.00
C MET A 1 -42.67 0.70 -3.57
N PRO A 2 -41.84 1.10 -4.53
CA PRO A 2 -40.76 0.23 -4.96
C PRO A 2 -39.70 0.24 -3.86
N GLU A 3 -39.22 -0.94 -3.48
CA GLU A 3 -38.04 -1.06 -2.62
C GLU A 3 -36.86 -0.38 -3.32
N GLU A 4 -36.34 0.68 -2.69
CA GLU A 4 -35.10 1.31 -3.11
C GLU A 4 -33.98 0.28 -2.99
N ASN A 5 -33.48 -0.14 -4.15
CA ASN A 5 -32.33 -1.01 -4.30
C ASN A 5 -31.16 -0.39 -3.52
N ASN A 6 -30.77 -0.99 -2.40
CA ASN A 6 -29.66 -0.52 -1.57
C ASN A 6 -28.34 -0.64 -2.38
N PRO A 7 -27.72 0.46 -2.82
CA PRO A 7 -26.55 0.41 -3.71
C PRO A 7 -25.29 -0.15 -3.04
N ILE A 8 -25.37 -0.55 -1.77
CA ILE A 8 -24.26 -1.11 -1.01
C ILE A 8 -24.14 -2.64 -1.17
N GLU A 9 -25.16 -3.34 -1.67
CA GLU A 9 -25.18 -4.82 -1.62
C GLU A 9 -24.57 -5.53 -2.84
N GLU A 10 -24.41 -4.85 -3.98
CA GLU A 10 -23.82 -5.41 -5.21
C GLU A 10 -22.78 -4.47 -5.84
N ILE A 11 -21.53 -4.56 -5.39
CA ILE A 11 -20.38 -4.01 -6.13
C ILE A 11 -19.66 -5.19 -6.79
N GLY A 12 -20.20 -5.66 -7.92
CA GLY A 12 -19.55 -6.67 -8.76
C GLY A 12 -18.55 -6.01 -9.71
N LEU A 13 -17.34 -5.70 -9.23
CA LEU A 13 -16.29 -5.12 -10.07
C LEU A 13 -15.63 -6.23 -10.92
N ARG A 14 -16.03 -6.41 -12.18
CA ARG A 14 -15.37 -7.35 -13.10
C ARG A 14 -13.98 -6.85 -13.47
N MET A 15 -12.95 -7.43 -12.86
CA MET A 15 -11.57 -7.32 -13.35
C MET A 15 -11.29 -8.43 -14.36
N SER A 16 -10.55 -8.13 -15.44
CA SER A 16 -9.83 -9.17 -16.17
C SER A 16 -8.78 -9.81 -15.27
N SER A 17 -8.54 -11.12 -15.47
CA SER A 17 -7.71 -12.03 -14.68
C SER A 17 -6.58 -11.41 -13.83
N PRO A 18 -6.34 -11.92 -12.60
CA PRO A 18 -5.14 -11.57 -11.84
C PRO A 18 -3.88 -11.82 -12.68
N HIS A 19 -2.85 -10.99 -12.44
CA HIS A 19 -1.59 -10.94 -13.20
C HIS A 19 -1.09 -12.36 -13.38
N SER A 20 -1.15 -12.87 -14.61
CA SER A 20 -0.68 -14.21 -14.92
C SER A 20 0.85 -14.18 -14.92
N PRO A 21 1.54 -15.24 -14.47
CA PRO A 21 2.99 -15.34 -14.61
C PRO A 21 3.39 -15.01 -16.06
N GLY A 22 4.20 -13.95 -16.25
CA GLY A 22 4.67 -13.50 -17.58
C GLY A 22 4.00 -12.26 -18.18
N GLU A 23 3.13 -11.54 -17.44
CA GLU A 23 2.70 -10.19 -17.85
C GLU A 23 3.88 -9.20 -17.61
N GLU A 24 4.10 -8.28 -18.56
CA GLU A 24 5.34 -7.49 -18.64
C GLU A 24 5.50 -6.56 -17.42
N LEU A 25 6.69 -6.56 -16.81
CA LEU A 25 6.97 -5.71 -15.64
C LEU A 25 6.85 -4.22 -16.04
N PRO A 26 6.35 -3.35 -15.14
CA PRO A 26 6.41 -1.90 -15.36
C PRO A 26 7.83 -1.40 -15.66
N ASP A 27 7.95 -0.37 -16.50
CA ASP A 27 9.24 0.18 -16.95
C ASP A 27 10.20 0.54 -15.79
N ASP A 28 9.67 1.05 -14.68
CA ASP A 28 10.49 1.38 -13.51
C ASP A 28 11.07 0.13 -12.84
N LEU A 29 10.35 -0.98 -12.82
CA LEU A 29 10.84 -2.26 -12.30
C LEU A 29 11.84 -2.91 -13.26
N ILE A 30 11.64 -2.77 -14.57
CA ILE A 30 12.63 -3.17 -15.58
C ILE A 30 13.94 -2.39 -15.39
N ALA A 31 13.85 -1.08 -15.14
CA ALA A 31 15.02 -0.24 -14.87
C ALA A 31 15.78 -0.72 -13.63
N ILE A 32 15.09 -0.98 -12.52
CA ILE A 32 15.69 -1.54 -11.29
C ILE A 32 16.43 -2.85 -11.57
N ARG A 33 15.83 -3.73 -12.38
CA ARG A 33 16.44 -5.00 -12.78
C ARG A 33 17.71 -4.80 -13.60
N ASN A 34 17.67 -3.88 -14.57
CA ASN A 34 18.83 -3.58 -15.42
C ASN A 34 19.97 -2.94 -14.62
N GLU A 35 19.65 -2.05 -13.69
CA GLU A 35 20.62 -1.49 -12.74
C GLU A 35 21.31 -2.60 -11.96
N PHE A 36 20.56 -3.58 -11.44
CA PHE A 36 21.13 -4.72 -10.72
C PHE A 36 22.12 -5.52 -11.58
N LEU A 37 21.78 -5.79 -12.85
CA LEU A 37 22.64 -6.54 -13.76
C LEU A 37 23.95 -5.79 -14.08
N ALA A 38 23.92 -4.46 -14.07
CA ALA A 38 25.08 -3.60 -14.29
C ALA A 38 26.03 -3.50 -13.09
N LEU A 39 25.61 -3.95 -11.88
CA LEU A 39 26.44 -3.87 -10.68
C LEU A 39 27.67 -4.76 -10.76
N ALA A 40 28.85 -4.16 -10.56
CA ALA A 40 30.14 -4.82 -10.71
C ALA A 40 30.40 -5.85 -9.60
N ASP A 41 30.15 -5.49 -8.35
CA ASP A 41 30.53 -6.27 -7.17
C ASP A 41 29.33 -6.84 -6.41
N ASP A 42 29.64 -7.74 -5.47
CA ASP A 42 28.64 -8.47 -4.71
C ASP A 42 28.00 -7.66 -3.58
N GLU A 43 28.75 -6.74 -2.98
CA GLU A 43 28.27 -5.87 -1.91
C GLU A 43 27.19 -4.91 -2.44
N SER A 44 27.43 -4.32 -3.60
CA SER A 44 26.47 -3.46 -4.29
C SER A 44 25.18 -4.22 -4.62
N ARG A 45 25.28 -5.47 -5.11
CA ARG A 45 24.09 -6.31 -5.36
C ARG A 45 23.31 -6.61 -4.09
N THR A 46 24.00 -6.86 -2.97
CA THR A 46 23.36 -7.06 -1.67
C THR A 46 22.61 -5.82 -1.19
N LYS A 47 23.23 -4.64 -1.29
CA LYS A 47 22.58 -3.36 -0.94
C LYS A 47 21.34 -3.11 -1.80
N HIS A 48 21.44 -3.40 -3.10
CA HIS A 48 20.30 -3.25 -4.02
C HIS A 48 19.16 -4.20 -3.68
N LEU A 49 19.46 -5.44 -3.29
CA LEU A 49 18.46 -6.40 -2.83
C LEU A 49 17.75 -5.95 -1.55
N TYR A 50 18.49 -5.34 -0.60
CA TYR A 50 17.87 -4.73 0.58
C TYR A 50 16.96 -3.55 0.22
N ALA A 51 17.38 -2.70 -0.73
CA ALA A 51 16.56 -1.60 -1.22
C ALA A 51 15.27 -2.10 -1.91
N ALA A 52 15.38 -3.11 -2.78
CA ALA A 52 14.24 -3.75 -3.43
C ALA A 52 13.29 -4.41 -2.42
N THR A 53 13.83 -5.04 -1.36
CA THR A 53 13.03 -5.61 -0.27
C THR A 53 12.26 -4.50 0.47
N GLY A 54 12.92 -3.37 0.76
CA GLY A 54 12.27 -2.20 1.36
C GLY A 54 11.16 -1.62 0.47
N LEU A 55 11.38 -1.57 -0.85
CA LEU A 55 10.37 -1.12 -1.82
C LEU A 55 9.17 -2.07 -1.86
N ALA A 56 9.40 -3.39 -1.82
CA ALA A 56 8.32 -4.38 -1.77
C ALA A 56 7.50 -4.27 -0.48
N LEU A 57 8.15 -4.09 0.66
CA LEU A 57 7.46 -3.86 1.95
C LEU A 57 6.68 -2.54 1.94
N TYR A 58 7.24 -1.47 1.38
CA TYR A 58 6.54 -0.21 1.22
C TYR A 58 5.29 -0.34 0.34
N ALA A 59 5.40 -1.00 -0.82
CA ALA A 59 4.27 -1.24 -1.71
C ALA A 59 3.17 -2.08 -1.01
N ALA A 60 3.55 -3.09 -0.25
CA ALA A 60 2.60 -3.85 0.58
C ALA A 60 1.92 -2.98 1.65
N GLN A 61 2.66 -2.05 2.27
CA GLN A 61 2.11 -1.14 3.27
C GLN A 61 1.11 -0.14 2.67
N CYS A 62 1.37 0.36 1.45
CA CYS A 62 0.40 1.19 0.71
C CYS A 62 -0.93 0.44 0.55
N PHE A 63 -0.86 -0.80 0.06
CA PHE A 63 -2.02 -1.67 -0.06
C PHE A 63 -2.77 -1.87 1.29
N GLU A 64 -2.05 -2.07 2.40
CA GLU A 64 -2.68 -2.15 3.73
C GLU A 64 -3.43 -0.88 4.10
N VAL A 65 -2.81 0.28 3.89
CA VAL A 65 -3.45 1.58 4.17
C VAL A 65 -4.71 1.74 3.34
N GLU A 66 -4.68 1.33 2.07
CA GLU A 66 -5.85 1.44 1.19
C GLU A 66 -7.01 0.54 1.63
N LEU A 67 -6.73 -0.69 2.09
CA LEU A 67 -7.76 -1.54 2.70
C LEU A 67 -8.38 -0.91 3.96
N GLN A 68 -7.58 -0.23 4.78
CA GLN A 68 -8.08 0.53 5.92
C GLN A 68 -9.00 1.68 5.49
N GLN A 69 -8.65 2.39 4.41
CA GLN A 69 -9.49 3.44 3.85
C GLN A 69 -10.87 2.91 3.43
N ILE A 70 -10.95 1.73 2.80
CA ILE A 70 -12.24 1.11 2.44
C ILE A 70 -13.14 0.98 3.68
N VAL A 71 -12.62 0.45 4.79
CA VAL A 71 -13.42 0.25 6.01
C VAL A 71 -13.89 1.58 6.59
N LEU A 72 -13.02 2.58 6.63
CA LEU A 72 -13.33 3.91 7.16
C LEU A 72 -14.37 4.64 6.31
N VAL A 73 -14.18 4.67 4.99
CA VAL A 73 -15.09 5.34 4.06
C VAL A 73 -16.46 4.67 4.08
N VAL A 74 -16.54 3.34 4.04
CA VAL A 74 -17.83 2.64 4.12
C VAL A 74 -18.49 2.83 5.49
N GLY A 75 -17.70 2.83 6.57
CA GLY A 75 -18.16 3.14 7.92
C GLY A 75 -18.77 4.55 8.02
N LYS A 76 -18.14 5.52 7.36
CA LYS A 76 -18.65 6.90 7.26
C LYS A 76 -19.93 6.97 6.42
N ALA A 77 -19.94 6.32 5.26
CA ALA A 77 -21.09 6.28 4.35
C ALA A 77 -22.34 5.67 5.00
N LYS A 78 -22.16 4.62 5.81
CA LYS A 78 -23.24 3.97 6.57
C LYS A 78 -23.63 4.73 7.85
N GLY A 79 -23.07 5.92 8.10
CA GLY A 79 -23.32 6.71 9.31
C GLY A 79 -22.75 6.12 10.61
N LYS A 80 -22.00 5.00 10.54
CA LYS A 80 -21.39 4.36 11.74
C LYS A 80 -20.25 5.20 12.33
N LEU A 81 -19.55 5.96 11.48
CA LEU A 81 -18.47 6.87 11.87
C LEU A 81 -18.90 8.34 11.73
N ALA A 82 -20.02 8.70 12.34
CA ALA A 82 -20.64 10.02 12.15
C ALA A 82 -19.79 11.18 12.69
N SER A 83 -19.08 11.00 13.82
CA SER A 83 -18.23 12.02 14.43
C SER A 83 -16.75 11.87 14.04
N ILE A 84 -15.99 12.97 14.14
CA ILE A 84 -14.53 12.96 13.93
C ILE A 84 -13.86 12.02 14.92
N LYS A 85 -14.24 12.09 16.20
CA LYS A 85 -13.70 11.21 17.25
C LYS A 85 -13.91 9.72 16.95
N ALA A 86 -15.11 9.34 16.51
CA ALA A 86 -15.39 7.94 16.16
C ALA A 86 -14.56 7.48 14.95
N PHE A 87 -14.33 8.38 13.98
CA PHE A 87 -13.47 8.11 12.83
C PHE A 87 -12.00 7.90 13.27
N GLU A 88 -11.46 8.81 14.08
CA GLU A 88 -10.08 8.73 14.60
C GLU A 88 -9.85 7.47 15.47
N GLU A 89 -10.82 7.10 16.29
CA GLU A 89 -10.76 5.87 17.09
C GLU A 89 -10.76 4.62 16.20
N ALA A 90 -11.58 4.61 15.15
CA ALA A 90 -11.59 3.51 14.18
C ALA A 90 -10.29 3.42 13.38
N ASP A 91 -9.73 4.56 12.97
CA ASP A 91 -8.45 4.65 12.26
C ASP A 91 -7.29 4.13 13.12
N ALA A 92 -7.28 4.51 14.40
CA ALA A 92 -6.30 4.03 15.38
C ALA A 92 -6.45 2.54 15.74
N ASP A 93 -7.64 1.96 15.65
CA ASP A 93 -7.86 0.52 15.81
C ASP A 93 -7.42 -0.27 14.58
N LEU A 94 -7.81 0.19 13.39
CA LEU A 94 -7.50 -0.48 12.13
C LEU A 94 -6.00 -0.51 11.84
N SER A 95 -5.28 0.58 12.11
CA SER A 95 -3.82 0.68 11.92
C SER A 95 -3.00 -0.31 12.77
N LYS A 96 -3.59 -0.90 13.81
CA LYS A 96 -2.94 -1.94 14.65
C LYS A 96 -3.20 -3.35 14.16
N LYS A 97 -4.11 -3.55 13.20
CA LYS A 97 -4.48 -4.87 12.71
C LYS A 97 -3.43 -5.37 11.73
N THR A 98 -3.14 -6.66 11.80
CA THR A 98 -2.38 -7.33 10.74
C THR A 98 -3.18 -7.30 9.44
N LEU A 99 -2.50 -7.34 8.28
CA LEU A 99 -3.15 -7.33 6.97
C LEU A 99 -4.26 -8.39 6.85
N GLY A 100 -4.03 -9.60 7.35
CA GLY A 100 -5.05 -10.65 7.34
C GLY A 100 -6.28 -10.35 8.21
N ARG A 101 -6.13 -9.60 9.31
CA ARG A 101 -7.27 -9.11 10.09
C ARG A 101 -7.97 -7.95 9.41
N LEU A 102 -7.20 -7.06 8.76
CA LEU A 102 -7.75 -5.94 8.01
C LEU A 102 -8.59 -6.41 6.82
N LEU A 103 -8.10 -7.38 6.05
CA LEU A 103 -8.84 -7.97 4.93
C LEU A 103 -10.17 -8.59 5.40
N LYS A 104 -10.20 -9.22 6.58
CA LYS A 104 -11.45 -9.70 7.20
C LYS A 104 -12.42 -8.56 7.53
N GLU A 105 -11.94 -7.38 7.94
CA GLU A 105 -12.81 -6.22 8.14
C GLU A 105 -13.38 -5.70 6.82
N VAL A 106 -12.56 -5.66 5.77
CA VAL A 106 -12.99 -5.25 4.43
C VAL A 106 -14.09 -6.18 3.89
N HIS A 107 -13.96 -7.49 4.05
CA HIS A 107 -14.99 -8.45 3.62
C HIS A 107 -16.33 -8.31 4.34
N LYS A 108 -16.38 -7.69 5.52
CA LYS A 108 -17.65 -7.39 6.21
C LYS A 108 -18.39 -6.21 5.57
N VAL A 109 -17.69 -5.37 4.82
CA VAL A 109 -18.22 -4.10 4.31
C VAL A 109 -18.32 -4.05 2.79
N VAL A 110 -17.51 -4.83 2.07
CA VAL A 110 -17.48 -4.93 0.61
C VAL A 110 -17.48 -6.40 0.18
N LYS A 111 -18.27 -6.72 -0.83
CA LYS A 111 -18.20 -8.01 -1.55
C LYS A 111 -17.38 -7.80 -2.82
N PHE A 112 -16.33 -8.60 -2.99
CA PHE A 112 -15.53 -8.63 -4.21
C PHE A 112 -16.00 -9.78 -5.11
N ASP A 113 -15.76 -9.65 -6.42
CA ASP A 113 -15.88 -10.79 -7.33
C ASP A 113 -14.72 -11.78 -7.10
N GLU A 114 -14.77 -12.92 -7.78
CA GLU A 114 -13.77 -13.98 -7.62
C GLU A 114 -12.36 -13.50 -7.95
N ASN A 115 -12.21 -12.73 -9.04
CA ASN A 115 -10.91 -12.20 -9.47
C ASN A 115 -10.32 -11.20 -8.46
N GLY A 116 -11.14 -10.29 -7.94
CA GLY A 116 -10.75 -9.35 -6.89
C GLY A 116 -10.37 -10.07 -5.60
N MET A 117 -11.14 -11.09 -5.20
CA MET A 117 -10.81 -11.90 -4.03
C MET A 117 -9.46 -12.61 -4.19
N THR A 118 -9.25 -13.29 -5.31
CA THR A 118 -7.98 -13.98 -5.60
C THR A 118 -6.79 -13.03 -5.57
N LEU A 119 -6.93 -11.82 -6.13
CA LEU A 119 -5.88 -10.80 -6.09
C LEU A 119 -5.51 -10.39 -4.66
N LEU A 120 -6.52 -10.11 -3.82
CA LEU A 120 -6.31 -9.67 -2.43
C LEU A 120 -5.71 -10.80 -1.55
N GLU A 121 -6.16 -12.03 -1.76
CA GLU A 121 -5.64 -13.21 -1.04
C GLU A 121 -4.18 -13.50 -1.44
N LEU A 122 -3.86 -13.43 -2.73
CA LEU A 122 -2.50 -13.60 -3.22
C LEU A 122 -1.57 -12.50 -2.68
N ALA A 123 -2.03 -11.25 -2.65
CA ALA A 123 -1.28 -10.14 -2.05
C ALA A 123 -1.06 -10.36 -0.53
N LEU A 124 -2.08 -10.83 0.20
CA LEU A 124 -1.92 -11.18 1.62
C LEU A 124 -0.87 -12.27 1.83
N GLU A 125 -0.92 -13.35 1.05
CA GLU A 125 0.04 -14.45 1.12
C GLU A 125 1.47 -13.94 0.87
N LYS A 126 1.66 -13.21 -0.23
CA LYS A 126 2.97 -12.68 -0.62
C LYS A 126 3.52 -11.68 0.38
N ARG A 127 2.67 -10.86 1.00
CA ARG A 127 3.09 -9.95 2.08
C ARG A 127 3.54 -10.73 3.32
N ASN A 128 2.80 -11.76 3.72
CA ASN A 128 3.14 -12.57 4.89
C ASN A 128 4.50 -13.28 4.70
N SER A 129 4.72 -13.88 3.53
CA SER A 129 6.00 -14.55 3.26
C SER A 129 7.16 -13.54 3.17
N LEU A 130 6.92 -12.36 2.56
CA LEU A 130 7.90 -11.27 2.50
C LEU A 130 8.34 -10.79 3.90
N ALA A 131 7.37 -10.57 4.80
CA ALA A 131 7.64 -10.02 6.13
C ALA A 131 8.24 -11.03 7.11
N HIS A 132 7.95 -12.32 6.96
CA HIS A 132 8.29 -13.34 7.96
C HIS A 132 9.39 -14.31 7.54
N GLY A 133 9.64 -14.51 6.25
CA GLY A 133 10.46 -15.64 5.79
C GLY A 133 11.35 -15.40 4.59
N PHE A 134 11.28 -14.24 3.93
CA PHE A 134 11.93 -14.02 2.63
C PHE A 134 13.41 -14.42 2.60
N PHE A 135 14.26 -13.85 3.46
CA PHE A 135 15.70 -14.17 3.45
C PHE A 135 16.00 -15.60 3.93
N GLN A 136 15.12 -16.19 4.74
CA GLN A 136 15.29 -17.57 5.18
C GLN A 136 14.98 -18.54 4.03
N GLU A 137 13.92 -18.27 3.26
CA GLU A 137 13.50 -19.04 2.09
C GLU A 137 14.60 -19.09 1.04
N TYR A 138 15.26 -17.94 0.79
CA TYR A 138 16.34 -17.81 -0.18
C TYR A 138 17.76 -17.96 0.41
N SER A 139 17.90 -18.62 1.57
CA SER A 139 19.18 -18.67 2.28
C SER A 139 20.31 -19.36 1.49
N LEU A 140 19.99 -20.26 0.57
CA LEU A 140 20.96 -20.96 -0.29
C LEU A 140 21.29 -20.16 -1.56
N GLU A 141 20.35 -19.35 -2.02
CA GLU A 141 20.44 -18.49 -3.20
C GLU A 141 21.15 -17.17 -2.90
N PHE A 142 20.95 -16.64 -1.69
CA PHE A 142 21.47 -15.34 -1.28
C PHE A 142 22.99 -15.18 -1.45
N PRO A 143 23.86 -16.19 -1.20
CA PRO A 143 25.29 -16.02 -1.37
C PRO A 143 25.78 -15.94 -2.83
N ILE A 144 24.96 -16.31 -3.81
CA ILE A 144 25.37 -16.45 -5.21
C ILE A 144 24.71 -15.42 -6.13
N LYS A 145 25.43 -14.97 -7.16
CA LYS A 145 24.95 -13.92 -8.09
C LYS A 145 23.63 -14.29 -8.77
N SER A 146 23.51 -15.51 -9.30
CA SER A 146 22.28 -15.98 -9.95
C SER A 146 21.12 -16.09 -8.98
N GLY A 147 21.38 -16.49 -7.74
CA GLY A 147 20.39 -16.57 -6.68
C GLY A 147 19.89 -15.18 -6.27
N LYS A 148 20.76 -14.19 -6.13
CA LYS A 148 20.34 -12.79 -5.89
C LYS A 148 19.51 -12.21 -7.03
N LEU A 149 19.78 -12.58 -8.29
CA LEU A 149 18.93 -12.18 -9.41
C LEU A 149 17.54 -12.83 -9.32
N LEU A 150 17.46 -14.12 -8.96
CA LEU A 150 16.19 -14.80 -8.71
C LEU A 150 15.39 -14.12 -7.58
N MET A 151 16.06 -13.77 -6.48
CA MET A 151 15.44 -13.03 -5.37
C MET A 151 14.92 -11.66 -5.81
N LEU A 152 15.69 -10.95 -6.64
CA LEU A 152 15.27 -9.66 -7.17
C LEU A 152 14.04 -9.82 -8.06
N ASP A 153 14.03 -10.79 -8.97
CA ASP A 153 12.90 -11.02 -9.88
C ASP A 153 11.61 -11.32 -9.09
N ASP A 154 11.65 -12.15 -8.03
CA ASP A 154 10.49 -12.38 -7.14
C ASP A 154 10.06 -11.10 -6.38
N LEU A 155 11.00 -10.25 -5.95
CA LEU A 155 10.65 -8.97 -5.33
C LEU A 155 9.95 -8.02 -6.30
N LEU A 156 10.41 -7.94 -7.55
CA LEU A 156 9.81 -7.07 -8.58
C LEU A 156 8.39 -7.54 -8.92
N GLU A 157 8.18 -8.85 -9.06
CA GLU A 157 6.84 -9.42 -9.24
C GLU A 157 5.91 -9.10 -8.06
N ARG A 158 6.41 -9.21 -6.83
CA ARG A 158 5.64 -8.83 -5.63
C ARG A 158 5.32 -7.33 -5.59
N ILE A 159 6.26 -6.46 -5.97
CA ILE A 159 6.01 -5.01 -6.06
C ILE A 159 4.87 -4.73 -7.05
N ALA A 160 4.92 -5.34 -8.24
CA ALA A 160 3.87 -5.21 -9.24
C ALA A 160 2.52 -5.71 -8.71
N LEU A 161 2.49 -6.87 -8.04
CA LEU A 161 1.30 -7.42 -7.40
C LEU A 161 0.71 -6.48 -6.34
N PHE A 162 1.54 -5.96 -5.42
CA PHE A 162 1.06 -5.05 -4.37
C PHE A 162 0.53 -3.75 -4.95
N ARG A 163 1.20 -3.17 -5.95
CA ARG A 163 0.71 -1.98 -6.66
C ARG A 163 -0.62 -2.24 -7.37
N LYS A 164 -0.81 -3.42 -7.95
CA LYS A 164 -2.08 -3.82 -8.58
C LYS A 164 -3.19 -3.99 -7.54
N ALA A 165 -2.90 -4.61 -6.40
CA ALA A 165 -3.85 -4.77 -5.30
C ALA A 165 -4.23 -3.42 -4.66
N ASP A 166 -3.24 -2.54 -4.45
CA ASP A 166 -3.41 -1.16 -3.99
C ASP A 166 -4.31 -0.37 -4.94
N TRP A 167 -3.99 -0.37 -6.23
CA TRP A 167 -4.81 0.31 -7.25
C TRP A 167 -6.25 -0.22 -7.29
N PHE A 168 -6.43 -1.54 -7.22
CA PHE A 168 -7.75 -2.17 -7.17
C PHE A 168 -8.55 -1.73 -5.94
N ALA A 169 -7.93 -1.75 -4.76
CA ALA A 169 -8.55 -1.26 -3.52
C ALA A 169 -8.88 0.24 -3.63
N GLY A 170 -8.00 1.04 -4.24
CA GLY A 170 -8.18 2.47 -4.49
C GLY A 170 -9.38 2.79 -5.39
N ILE A 171 -9.66 1.96 -6.40
CA ILE A 171 -10.88 2.11 -7.20
C ILE A 171 -12.11 1.94 -6.33
N VAL A 172 -12.13 0.93 -5.47
CA VAL A 172 -13.26 0.66 -4.57
C VAL A 172 -13.45 1.83 -3.60
N THR A 173 -12.38 2.32 -2.97
CA THR A 173 -12.43 3.49 -2.10
C THR A 173 -12.98 4.71 -2.83
N LYS A 174 -12.49 4.98 -4.04
CA LYS A 174 -12.95 6.12 -4.85
C LYS A 174 -14.45 6.02 -5.16
N MET A 175 -14.93 4.85 -5.58
CA MET A 175 -16.35 4.63 -5.85
C MET A 175 -17.21 4.93 -4.62
N MET A 176 -16.74 4.58 -3.41
CA MET A 176 -17.45 4.87 -2.17
C MET A 176 -17.42 6.36 -1.79
N LEU A 177 -16.28 7.03 -2.00
CA LEU A 177 -16.15 8.47 -1.76
C LEU A 177 -17.10 9.28 -2.66
N ASP A 178 -17.20 8.90 -3.93
CA ASP A 178 -18.11 9.52 -4.89
C ASP A 178 -19.58 9.37 -4.45
N GLN A 179 -19.97 8.22 -3.87
CA GLN A 179 -21.33 8.00 -3.34
C GLN A 179 -21.69 8.91 -2.16
N ILE A 180 -20.71 9.33 -1.35
CA ILE A 180 -20.93 10.22 -0.20
C ILE A 180 -20.64 11.69 -0.51
N GLY A 181 -20.48 12.04 -1.79
CA GLY A 181 -20.27 13.41 -2.25
C GLY A 181 -18.89 13.98 -1.92
N LEU A 182 -17.95 13.14 -1.48
CA LEU A 182 -16.55 13.53 -1.29
C LEU A 182 -15.81 13.40 -2.62
N THR A 183 -15.97 14.41 -3.47
CA THR A 183 -15.34 14.44 -4.79
C THR A 183 -13.81 14.54 -4.68
N LYS A 184 -13.11 14.11 -5.74
CA LYS A 184 -11.66 14.26 -5.89
C LYS A 184 -11.18 15.69 -5.61
N GLU A 185 -11.95 16.71 -5.98
CA GLU A 185 -11.59 18.11 -5.75
C GLU A 185 -11.54 18.48 -4.26
N ILE A 186 -12.49 17.97 -3.46
CA ILE A 186 -12.51 18.18 -2.01
C ILE A 186 -11.32 17.48 -1.38
N LEU A 187 -11.03 16.26 -1.83
CA LEU A 187 -9.90 15.48 -1.33
C LEU A 187 -8.56 16.15 -1.68
N ASP A 188 -8.38 16.60 -2.92
CA ASP A 188 -7.17 17.30 -3.39
C ASP A 188 -6.93 18.59 -2.60
N LYS A 189 -8.00 19.38 -2.33
CA LYS A 189 -7.92 20.59 -1.49
C LYS A 189 -7.52 20.26 -0.05
N ALA A 190 -8.08 19.21 0.55
CA ALA A 190 -7.73 18.78 1.89
C ALA A 190 -6.27 18.29 1.97
N MET A 191 -5.82 17.50 1.01
CA MET A 191 -4.44 17.01 0.93
C MET A 191 -3.43 18.14 0.74
N ALA A 192 -3.72 19.12 -0.13
CA ALA A 192 -2.86 20.29 -0.33
C ALA A 192 -2.72 21.11 0.95
N ARG A 193 -3.81 21.30 1.71
CA ARG A 193 -3.78 21.98 3.01
C ARG A 193 -2.92 21.21 4.01
N ASN A 194 -3.13 19.91 4.16
CA ASN A 194 -2.34 19.08 5.08
C ASN A 194 -0.84 19.10 4.73
N ARG A 195 -0.50 19.03 3.44
CA ARG A 195 0.89 19.15 2.96
C ARG A 195 1.49 20.50 3.36
N ALA A 196 0.79 21.61 3.09
CA ALA A 196 1.27 22.95 3.45
C ALA A 196 1.48 23.11 4.96
N GLU A 197 0.59 22.54 5.78
CA GLU A 197 0.74 22.52 7.24
C GLU A 197 1.95 21.69 7.69
N MET A 198 2.20 20.55 7.06
CA MET A 198 3.37 19.72 7.35
C MET A 198 4.68 20.40 6.96
N GLU A 199 4.75 21.00 5.78
CA GLU A 199 5.91 21.79 5.32
C GLU A 199 6.16 23.01 6.21
N ALA A 200 5.11 23.67 6.70
CA ALA A 200 5.27 24.77 7.66
C ALA A 200 5.86 24.28 8.99
N LYS A 201 5.38 23.16 9.53
CA LYS A 201 5.93 22.54 10.74
C LYS A 201 7.39 22.09 10.55
N ASP A 202 7.73 21.56 9.39
CA ASP A 202 9.10 21.14 9.06
C ASP A 202 10.06 22.33 8.97
N ARG A 203 9.63 23.41 8.29
CA ARG A 203 10.38 24.69 8.26
C ARG A 203 10.64 25.24 9.66
N THR A 204 9.65 25.23 10.55
CA THR A 204 9.82 25.67 11.94
C THR A 204 10.82 24.79 12.70
N ARG A 205 10.74 23.45 12.56
CA ARG A 205 11.69 22.52 13.19
C ARG A 205 13.14 22.72 12.73
N LEU A 206 13.34 23.00 11.45
CA LEU A 206 14.67 23.28 10.89
C LEU A 206 15.23 24.63 11.37
N CYS A 207 14.39 25.66 11.54
CA CYS A 207 14.80 26.94 12.10
C CYS A 207 15.14 26.87 13.61
N ASP A 208 14.34 26.15 14.40
CA ASP A 208 14.57 25.97 15.84
C ASP A 208 15.78 25.06 16.12
N GLY A 209 16.03 24.06 15.25
CA GLY A 209 17.22 23.21 15.30
C GLY A 209 18.52 23.96 14.96
N ALA A 210 18.47 25.01 14.14
CA ALA A 210 19.63 25.84 13.82
C ALA A 210 20.05 26.75 14.98
N HIS A 211 19.10 27.24 15.79
CA HIS A 211 19.39 28.17 16.91
C HIS A 211 19.97 27.48 18.14
N SER A 212 19.90 26.14 18.23
CA SER A 212 20.50 25.37 19.34
C SER A 212 21.93 24.90 19.06
N GLY A 213 22.46 25.12 17.85
CA GLY A 213 23.83 24.77 17.45
C GLY A 213 24.87 25.89 17.60
N GLU A 214 24.45 27.15 17.73
CA GLU A 214 25.38 28.30 17.76
C GLU A 214 25.72 28.82 19.17
N SER A 215 25.13 28.27 20.23
CA SER A 215 25.33 28.76 21.61
C SER A 215 26.40 28.01 22.42
N ASN A 216 27.41 27.42 21.77
CA ASN A 216 28.51 26.70 22.45
C ASN A 216 29.90 27.00 21.85
N LEU A 217 30.14 28.28 21.52
CA LEU A 217 31.48 28.83 21.28
C LEU A 217 31.55 30.21 21.94
N GLY A 218 31.73 30.21 23.26
CA GLY A 218 31.99 31.38 24.09
C GLY A 218 32.86 31.01 25.27
#